data_AF-A0A9P4JUX4-F1
#
_entry.id   AF-A0A9P4JUX4-F1
#
_cell.length_a   1.000
_cell.length_b   1.000
_cell.length_c   1.000
_cell.angle_alpha   90.00
_cell.angle_beta   90.00
_cell.angle_gamma   90.00
#
_symmetry.space_group_name_H-M   'P 1'
#
loop_
_entity.id
_entity.type
_entity.pdbx_description
1 polymer ?
#
loop_
_entity_poly.entity_id
_entity_poly.type
_entity_poly.pdbx_seq_one_letter_code
_entity_poly.pdbx_strand_id
1 'polypeptide(L)'
;MTLGIRALTTSSEYRLSAPQPKDLWSARNPAEWKRIYLSQQHNLEPRVMDLLASLPTISVMQGFLDRALAMKLMFHLIGGLITEYHQMHGDGISHESTQSRKRELETAIRNFDHAFSRDICASYIGSFIVSYLSMTLKVSVGNIEVLVGKAGERESREMYRIMKDWPETSEAREAIWHAGQILRLFKLLYRLTSFQIIMAYHAGLVLFAYSVLSCVRGHFPTTQNASELCLNDMQSAHAEEFIRNWSTEPMLRSDFRGTERNVTSLLATKEAVEIMSEIILNKACNCEELSPRLVNGLVKLLKDLASAIQIIGGYPFPPGIQFDRF
;
A
#
# COMPACT_ATOMS: atom_id res chain seq x y z
N MET A 1 -7.29 4.66 -7.34
CA MET A 1 -6.24 3.76 -7.82
C MET A 1 -6.39 3.76 -9.31
N THR A 2 -5.65 4.64 -9.94
CA THR A 2 -5.69 4.82 -11.36
C THR A 2 -4.92 3.68 -12.02
N LEU A 3 -5.56 2.99 -12.95
CA LEU A 3 -5.04 1.87 -13.74
C LEU A 3 -3.91 2.30 -14.70
N GLY A 4 -2.90 3.05 -14.25
CA GLY A 4 -1.94 3.71 -15.13
C GLY A 4 -2.56 4.83 -15.99
N ILE A 5 -3.84 5.15 -15.80
CA ILE A 5 -4.48 6.34 -16.37
C ILE A 5 -4.12 7.50 -15.44
N ARG A 6 -3.31 8.46 -15.87
CA ARG A 6 -3.12 9.72 -15.12
C ARG A 6 -4.49 10.25 -14.70
N ALA A 7 -4.78 10.25 -13.40
CA ALA A 7 -5.77 11.16 -12.88
C ALA A 7 -5.07 12.52 -12.94
N LEU A 8 -5.23 13.22 -14.06
CA LEU A 8 -5.09 14.66 -14.07
C LEU A 8 -6.28 15.18 -13.27
N THR A 9 -6.29 14.97 -11.95
CA THR A 9 -7.17 15.71 -11.05
C THR A 9 -6.69 17.14 -11.14
N THR A 10 -7.20 17.84 -12.14
CA THR A 10 -6.94 19.25 -12.35
C THR A 10 -7.48 19.97 -11.11
N SER A 11 -6.84 21.05 -10.65
CA SER A 11 -7.25 21.82 -9.45
C SER A 11 -8.77 22.16 -9.41
N SER A 12 -9.45 22.15 -10.56
CA SER A 12 -10.90 22.29 -10.71
C SER A 12 -11.76 21.15 -10.17
N GLU A 13 -11.32 19.89 -10.21
CA GLU A 13 -12.13 18.73 -9.75
C GLU A 13 -12.30 18.72 -8.22
N TYR A 14 -11.39 19.37 -7.52
CA TYR A 14 -11.40 19.56 -6.08
C TYR A 14 -12.49 20.55 -5.61
N ARG A 15 -13.13 21.27 -6.53
CA ARG A 15 -14.22 22.22 -6.25
C ARG A 15 -15.61 21.56 -6.20
N LEU A 16 -15.70 20.26 -6.45
CA LEU A 16 -16.96 19.52 -6.42
C LEU A 16 -17.54 19.50 -4.99
N SER A 17 -18.88 19.48 -4.89
CA SER A 17 -19.58 19.20 -3.64
C SER A 17 -19.24 17.79 -3.14
N ALA A 18 -19.20 17.60 -1.83
CA ALA A 18 -18.99 16.30 -1.24
C ALA A 18 -20.14 15.32 -1.56
N PRO A 19 -19.89 13.99 -1.50
CA PRO A 19 -20.91 12.99 -1.71
C PRO A 19 -22.12 13.13 -0.76
N GLN A 20 -23.28 13.45 -1.31
CA GLN A 20 -24.53 13.55 -0.57
C GLN A 20 -24.93 12.20 0.06
N PRO A 21 -25.66 12.18 1.20
CA PRO A 21 -26.00 10.95 1.93
C PRO A 21 -26.72 9.91 1.07
N LYS A 22 -26.41 8.63 1.30
CA LYS A 22 -27.02 7.48 0.60
C LYS A 22 -28.55 7.48 0.63
N ASP A 23 -29.13 7.98 1.71
CA ASP A 23 -30.58 8.03 1.91
C ASP A 23 -31.28 8.93 0.88
N LEU A 24 -30.61 10.01 0.43
CA LEU A 24 -31.11 10.84 -0.67
C LEU A 24 -31.16 10.05 -1.97
N TRP A 25 -30.11 9.31 -2.28
CA TRP A 25 -30.04 8.49 -3.50
C TRP A 25 -30.99 7.29 -3.47
N SER A 26 -31.41 6.86 -2.28
CA SER A 26 -32.28 5.69 -2.07
C SER A 26 -33.75 6.07 -1.87
N ALA A 27 -34.10 7.36 -1.97
CA ALA A 27 -35.48 7.82 -1.82
C ALA A 27 -36.38 7.24 -2.93
N ARG A 28 -37.54 6.70 -2.55
CA ARG A 28 -38.44 5.99 -3.47
C ARG A 28 -39.23 6.92 -4.38
N ASN A 29 -39.42 8.17 -3.95
CA ASN A 29 -40.16 9.18 -4.69
C ASN A 29 -39.68 10.61 -4.35
N PRO A 30 -40.03 11.61 -5.17
CA PRO A 30 -39.59 12.99 -4.97
C PRO A 30 -40.01 13.62 -3.63
N ALA A 31 -41.16 13.23 -3.07
CA ALA A 31 -41.63 13.76 -1.79
C ALA A 31 -40.78 13.24 -0.61
N GLU A 32 -40.42 11.95 -0.65
CA GLU A 32 -39.49 11.34 0.29
C GLU A 32 -38.10 11.97 0.19
N TRP A 33 -37.58 12.16 -1.03
CA TRP A 33 -36.31 12.84 -1.26
C TRP A 33 -36.30 14.23 -0.64
N LYS A 34 -37.33 15.05 -0.92
CA LYS A 34 -37.47 16.41 -0.39
C LYS A 34 -37.53 16.42 1.13
N ARG A 35 -38.26 15.49 1.73
CA ARG A 35 -38.36 15.35 3.19
C ARG A 35 -37.00 15.02 3.82
N ILE A 36 -36.26 14.06 3.23
CA ILE A 36 -34.93 13.68 3.70
C ILE A 36 -33.98 14.87 3.55
N TYR A 37 -33.97 15.53 2.40
CA TYR A 37 -33.12 16.69 2.13
C TYR A 37 -33.36 17.82 3.12
N LEU A 38 -34.62 18.24 3.32
CA LEU A 38 -34.97 19.32 4.24
C LEU A 38 -34.78 18.98 5.72
N SER A 39 -34.72 17.68 6.08
CA SER A 39 -34.44 17.25 7.46
C SER A 39 -32.97 17.41 7.85
N GLN A 40 -32.09 17.64 6.86
CA GLN A 40 -30.67 17.85 7.09
C GLN A 40 -30.41 19.35 7.35
N GLN A 41 -29.79 19.70 8.50
CA GLN A 41 -29.35 21.07 8.81
C GLN A 41 -28.28 21.58 7.83
N HIS A 42 -28.66 22.25 6.73
CA HIS A 42 -27.78 22.75 5.66
C HIS A 42 -26.74 23.83 6.04
N ASN A 43 -26.17 23.82 7.24
CA ASN A 43 -25.31 24.90 7.69
C ASN A 43 -23.96 24.96 6.94
N LEU A 44 -23.48 23.87 6.32
CA LEU A 44 -22.33 23.85 5.40
C LEU A 44 -22.48 22.70 4.39
N GLU A 45 -22.40 22.98 3.09
CA GLU A 45 -22.17 21.96 2.06
C GLU A 45 -20.66 21.83 1.84
N PRO A 46 -20.00 20.81 2.44
CA PRO A 46 -18.56 20.65 2.29
C PRO A 46 -18.19 20.36 0.84
N ARG A 47 -17.12 20.98 0.37
CA ARG A 47 -16.46 20.61 -0.88
C ARG A 47 -15.52 19.44 -0.65
N VAL A 48 -15.12 18.80 -1.74
CA VAL A 48 -14.12 17.73 -1.70
C VAL A 48 -12.82 18.15 -1.01
N MET A 49 -12.35 19.40 -1.18
CA MET A 49 -11.19 19.93 -0.44
C MET A 49 -11.43 20.11 1.05
N ASP A 50 -12.66 20.42 1.43
CA ASP A 50 -12.99 20.61 2.84
C ASP A 50 -12.86 19.28 3.58
N LEU A 51 -12.99 18.13 2.90
CA LEU A 51 -12.69 16.81 3.46
C LEU A 51 -11.19 16.65 3.79
N LEU A 52 -10.28 17.16 2.96
CA LEU A 52 -8.84 17.14 3.23
C LEU A 52 -8.47 18.08 4.38
N ALA A 53 -9.07 19.28 4.42
CA ALA A 53 -8.83 20.26 5.49
C ALA A 53 -9.47 19.84 6.83
N SER A 54 -10.59 19.12 6.79
CA SER A 54 -11.32 18.62 7.97
C SER A 54 -10.87 17.24 8.46
N LEU A 55 -9.81 16.67 7.86
CA LEU A 55 -9.23 15.40 8.29
C LEU A 55 -8.98 15.29 9.82
N PRO A 56 -8.51 16.34 10.54
CA PRO A 56 -8.39 16.27 12.00
C PRO A 56 -9.74 16.16 12.75
N THR A 57 -10.85 16.55 12.11
CA THR A 57 -12.15 16.81 12.75
C THR A 57 -13.34 16.32 11.90
N ILE A 58 -13.35 15.06 11.47
CA ILE A 58 -14.49 14.45 10.72
C ILE A 58 -15.85 14.54 11.45
N SER A 59 -15.87 14.73 12.79
CA SER A 59 -17.11 14.92 13.56
C SER A 59 -17.99 16.07 13.04
N VAL A 60 -17.42 17.04 12.31
CA VAL A 60 -18.14 18.14 11.65
C VAL A 60 -19.04 17.64 10.50
N MET A 61 -18.81 16.44 9.98
CA MET A 61 -19.49 15.85 8.82
C MET A 61 -20.58 14.82 9.19
N GLN A 62 -20.80 14.53 10.48
CA GLN A 62 -21.75 13.53 10.95
C GLN A 62 -23.21 13.97 10.64
N GLY A 63 -23.70 13.61 9.45
CA GLY A 63 -25.08 13.86 9.00
C GLY A 63 -25.25 14.13 7.50
N PHE A 64 -24.18 14.50 6.80
CA PHE A 64 -24.24 15.06 5.43
C PHE A 64 -23.43 14.30 4.38
N LEU A 65 -22.81 13.19 4.75
CA LEU A 65 -21.80 12.55 3.90
C LEU A 65 -22.04 11.05 3.77
N ASP A 66 -22.06 10.54 2.54
CA ASP A 66 -21.87 9.10 2.32
C ASP A 66 -20.44 8.74 2.75
N ARG A 67 -20.32 8.15 3.95
CA ARG A 67 -19.04 7.76 4.57
C ARG A 67 -18.21 6.82 3.69
N ALA A 68 -18.86 5.89 2.99
CA ALA A 68 -18.16 4.90 2.17
C ALA A 68 -17.60 5.53 0.90
N LEU A 69 -18.34 6.48 0.29
CA LEU A 69 -17.85 7.25 -0.86
C LEU A 69 -16.77 8.25 -0.45
N ALA A 70 -16.94 8.95 0.68
CA ALA A 70 -15.93 9.85 1.21
C ALA A 70 -14.60 9.14 1.48
N MET A 71 -14.64 7.91 2.02
CA MET A 71 -13.45 7.07 2.20
C MET A 71 -12.71 6.80 0.89
N LYS A 72 -13.44 6.37 -0.14
CA LYS A 72 -12.85 6.09 -1.46
C LYS A 72 -12.27 7.36 -2.07
N LEU A 73 -12.98 8.46 -1.95
CA LEU A 73 -12.55 9.76 -2.44
C LEU A 73 -11.26 10.18 -1.75
N MET A 74 -11.23 10.22 -0.42
CA MET A 74 -10.05 10.58 0.37
C MET A 74 -8.85 9.68 0.07
N PHE A 75 -9.06 8.37 -0.05
CA PHE A 75 -8.02 7.44 -0.49
C PHE A 75 -7.46 7.83 -1.87
N HIS A 76 -8.31 8.18 -2.83
CA HIS A 76 -7.89 8.60 -4.17
C HIS A 76 -7.20 9.96 -4.17
N LEU A 77 -7.66 10.92 -3.37
CA LEU A 77 -7.04 12.23 -3.23
C LEU A 77 -5.63 12.10 -2.67
N ILE A 78 -5.48 11.47 -1.49
CA ILE A 78 -4.18 11.29 -0.85
C ILE A 78 -3.24 10.47 -1.75
N GLY A 79 -3.74 9.39 -2.36
CA GLY A 79 -2.98 8.58 -3.32
C GLY A 79 -2.51 9.36 -4.55
N GLY A 80 -3.35 10.28 -5.06
CA GLY A 80 -2.97 11.21 -6.13
C GLY A 80 -1.83 12.13 -5.72
N LEU A 81 -1.94 12.76 -4.55
CA LEU A 81 -0.90 13.65 -4.02
C LEU A 81 0.43 12.91 -3.74
N ILE A 82 0.38 11.63 -3.32
CA ILE A 82 1.57 10.78 -3.19
C ILE A 82 2.22 10.54 -4.56
N THR A 83 1.41 10.31 -5.60
CA THR A 83 1.89 10.10 -6.96
C THR A 83 2.58 11.36 -7.52
N GLU A 84 2.01 12.54 -7.26
CA GLU A 84 2.63 13.83 -7.60
C GLU A 84 3.93 14.07 -6.82
N TYR A 85 3.96 13.72 -5.53
CA TYR A 85 5.16 13.80 -4.71
C TYR A 85 6.33 12.99 -5.31
N HIS A 86 6.09 11.75 -5.74
CA HIS A 86 7.14 10.93 -6.36
C HIS A 86 7.64 11.49 -7.69
N GLN A 87 6.76 12.13 -8.49
CA GLN A 87 7.17 12.81 -9.72
C GLN A 87 8.08 14.00 -9.42
N MET A 88 7.66 14.87 -8.50
CA MET A 88 8.46 16.03 -8.07
C MET A 88 9.82 15.62 -7.49
N HIS A 89 9.87 14.52 -6.75
CA HIS A 89 11.11 13.99 -6.20
C HIS A 89 12.04 13.43 -7.30
N GLY A 90 11.48 12.77 -8.31
CA GLY A 90 12.23 12.27 -9.47
C GLY A 90 12.79 13.39 -10.37
N ASP A 91 12.09 14.50 -10.49
CA ASP A 91 12.48 15.65 -11.32
C ASP A 91 13.56 16.55 -10.67
N GLY A 92 14.09 16.18 -9.49
CA GLY A 92 15.18 16.89 -8.83
C GLY A 92 14.77 18.25 -8.24
N ILE A 93 13.48 18.46 -7.96
CA ILE A 93 13.00 19.66 -7.24
C ILE A 93 13.64 19.73 -5.84
N SER A 94 13.90 20.94 -5.35
CA SER A 94 14.59 21.21 -4.07
C SER A 94 14.22 20.23 -2.94
N HIS A 95 15.25 19.66 -2.31
CA HIS A 95 15.14 18.69 -1.22
C HIS A 95 14.32 19.20 -0.03
N GLU A 96 14.39 20.51 0.27
CA GLU A 96 13.60 21.11 1.36
C GLU A 96 12.10 21.12 1.06
N SER A 97 11.74 21.43 -0.19
CA SER A 97 10.34 21.46 -0.66
C SER A 97 9.73 20.05 -0.64
N THR A 98 10.49 19.06 -1.13
CA THR A 98 10.04 17.66 -1.14
C THR A 98 9.89 17.09 0.29
N GLN A 99 10.79 17.42 1.21
CA GLN A 99 10.68 16.98 2.61
C GLN A 99 9.51 17.63 3.35
N SER A 100 9.22 18.91 3.10
CA SER A 100 8.01 19.56 3.64
C SER A 100 6.75 18.84 3.14
N ARG A 101 6.69 18.55 1.84
CA ARG A 101 5.56 17.86 1.23
C ARG A 101 5.36 16.46 1.78
N LYS A 102 6.44 15.71 2.02
CA LYS A 102 6.38 14.40 2.67
C LYS A 102 5.74 14.48 4.06
N ARG A 103 6.16 15.45 4.89
CA ARG A 103 5.59 15.65 6.24
C ARG A 103 4.11 16.02 6.22
N GLU A 104 3.69 16.84 5.25
CA GLU A 104 2.27 17.15 5.04
C GLU A 104 1.47 15.89 4.71
N LEU A 105 1.97 15.04 3.82
CA LEU A 105 1.32 13.78 3.45
C LEU A 105 1.26 12.79 4.60
N GLU A 106 2.33 12.66 5.38
CA GLU A 106 2.33 11.84 6.61
C GLU A 106 1.28 12.34 7.61
N THR A 107 1.15 13.66 7.74
CA THR A 107 0.13 14.28 8.60
C THR A 107 -1.28 14.02 8.07
N ALA A 108 -1.50 14.13 6.76
CA ALA A 108 -2.77 13.81 6.13
C ALA A 108 -3.16 12.33 6.34
N ILE A 109 -2.22 11.40 6.20
CA ILE A 109 -2.45 9.96 6.44
C ILE A 109 -2.79 9.69 7.92
N ARG A 110 -2.07 10.32 8.87
CA ARG A 110 -2.40 10.18 10.30
C ARG A 110 -3.77 10.73 10.64
N ASN A 111 -4.09 11.92 10.13
CA ASN A 111 -5.40 12.52 10.38
C ASN A 111 -6.52 11.69 9.76
N PHE A 112 -6.29 11.14 8.56
CA PHE A 112 -7.17 10.13 7.97
C PHE A 112 -7.34 8.97 8.94
N ASP A 113 -6.28 8.29 9.37
CA ASP A 113 -6.37 7.14 10.31
C ASP A 113 -7.16 7.46 11.59
N HIS A 114 -6.88 8.58 12.25
CA HIS A 114 -7.59 9.02 13.45
C HIS A 114 -9.08 9.20 13.22
N ALA A 115 -9.43 9.87 12.12
CA ALA A 115 -10.80 10.23 11.86
C ALA A 115 -11.62 9.01 11.40
N PHE A 116 -10.99 8.06 10.69
CA PHE A 116 -11.59 6.76 10.38
C PHE A 116 -11.79 5.90 11.63
N SER A 117 -10.80 5.86 12.52
CA SER A 117 -10.86 5.09 13.76
C SER A 117 -11.99 5.56 14.67
N ARG A 118 -12.21 6.88 14.78
CA ARG A 118 -13.27 7.48 15.59
C ARG A 118 -14.67 7.26 15.00
N ASP A 119 -14.84 7.48 13.69
CA ASP A 119 -16.18 7.65 13.08
C ASP A 119 -16.73 6.37 12.40
N ILE A 120 -15.85 5.40 12.06
CA ILE A 120 -16.24 4.16 11.35
C ILE A 120 -15.96 2.89 12.18
N CYS A 121 -15.50 3.05 13.43
CA CYS A 121 -15.24 1.97 14.38
C CYS A 121 -14.26 0.91 13.82
N ALA A 122 -12.96 1.19 13.93
CA ALA A 122 -11.83 0.26 13.76
C ALA A 122 -11.98 -0.83 12.67
N SER A 123 -12.53 -0.48 11.51
CA SER A 123 -12.68 -1.46 10.44
C SER A 123 -11.30 -1.82 9.87
N TYR A 124 -11.01 -3.12 9.71
CA TYR A 124 -9.76 -3.58 9.10
C TYR A 124 -9.46 -2.95 7.74
N ILE A 125 -10.49 -2.49 7.02
CA ILE A 125 -10.35 -1.77 5.76
C ILE A 125 -9.72 -0.37 5.92
N GLY A 126 -10.03 0.36 6.99
CA GLY A 126 -9.41 1.65 7.27
C GLY A 126 -7.90 1.51 7.46
N SER A 127 -7.49 0.62 8.38
CA SER A 127 -6.08 0.32 8.61
C SER A 127 -5.38 -0.26 7.38
N PHE A 128 -6.09 -1.03 6.55
CA PHE A 128 -5.56 -1.58 5.30
C PHE A 128 -5.23 -0.45 4.31
N ILE A 129 -6.15 0.51 4.15
CA ILE A 129 -5.95 1.70 3.30
C ILE A 129 -4.81 2.56 3.84
N VAL A 130 -4.77 2.81 5.15
CA VAL A 130 -3.68 3.57 5.79
C VAL A 130 -2.35 2.91 5.54
N SER A 131 -2.25 1.59 5.75
CA SER A 131 -1.01 0.83 5.49
C SER A 131 -0.60 0.94 4.02
N TYR A 132 -1.55 0.84 3.09
CA TYR A 132 -1.26 1.02 1.67
C TYR A 132 -0.76 2.43 1.34
N LEU A 133 -1.45 3.49 1.81
CA LEU A 133 -1.03 4.87 1.60
C LEU A 133 0.37 5.12 2.17
N SER A 134 0.61 4.69 3.41
CA SER A 134 1.92 4.82 4.05
C SER A 134 3.02 4.09 3.28
N MET A 135 2.79 2.84 2.85
CA MET A 135 3.74 2.10 2.00
C MET A 135 4.04 2.87 0.71
N THR A 136 3.01 3.30 -0.01
CA THR A 136 3.19 4.01 -1.29
C THR A 136 3.82 5.40 -1.14
N LEU A 137 3.75 6.02 0.05
CA LEU A 137 4.48 7.26 0.33
C LEU A 137 5.97 7.00 0.50
N LYS A 138 6.35 5.87 1.12
CA LYS A 138 7.76 5.52 1.37
C LYS A 138 8.47 4.96 0.15
N VAL A 139 7.73 4.36 -0.79
CA VAL A 139 8.29 3.85 -2.04
C VAL A 139 7.30 3.96 -3.20
N SER A 140 7.78 4.41 -4.36
CA SER A 140 7.01 4.43 -5.60
C SER A 140 6.80 3.01 -6.12
N VAL A 141 5.54 2.55 -6.16
CA VAL A 141 5.17 1.27 -6.78
C VAL A 141 5.57 1.25 -8.26
N GLY A 142 5.49 2.39 -8.96
CA GLY A 142 5.94 2.48 -10.35
C GLY A 142 7.43 2.20 -10.51
N ASN A 143 8.27 2.69 -9.58
CA ASN A 143 9.71 2.41 -9.60
C ASN A 143 9.97 0.92 -9.32
N ILE A 144 9.25 0.33 -8.36
CA ILE A 144 9.32 -1.11 -8.08
C ILE A 144 8.90 -1.93 -9.30
N GLU A 145 7.82 -1.55 -10.00
CA GLU A 145 7.39 -2.23 -11.21
C GLU A 145 8.44 -2.15 -12.33
N VAL A 146 9.08 -0.99 -12.52
CA VAL A 146 10.19 -0.83 -13.48
C VAL A 146 11.37 -1.71 -13.08
N LEU A 147 11.75 -1.72 -11.80
CA LEU A 147 12.83 -2.54 -11.23
C LEU A 147 12.62 -4.03 -11.49
N VAL A 148 11.38 -4.51 -11.41
CA VAL A 148 11.06 -5.93 -11.68
C VAL A 148 10.83 -6.24 -13.15
N GLY A 149 11.10 -5.28 -14.05
CA GLY A 149 11.14 -5.51 -15.49
C GLY A 149 9.91 -5.07 -16.29
N LYS A 150 8.94 -4.36 -15.70
CA LYS A 150 7.72 -3.91 -16.40
C LYS A 150 8.01 -3.06 -17.65
N ALA A 151 9.07 -2.25 -17.61
CA ALA A 151 9.45 -1.35 -18.70
C ALA A 151 10.52 -1.92 -19.65
N GLY A 152 10.95 -3.17 -19.43
CA GLY A 152 12.05 -3.78 -20.17
C GLY A 152 13.34 -3.88 -19.36
N GLU A 153 14.29 -4.63 -19.90
CA GLU A 153 15.56 -4.99 -19.28
C GLU A 153 16.49 -3.77 -19.09
N ARG A 154 16.54 -2.87 -20.07
CA ARG A 154 17.38 -1.67 -20.00
C ARG A 154 16.94 -0.76 -18.85
N GLU A 155 15.65 -0.52 -18.75
CA GLU A 155 15.00 0.32 -17.75
C GLU A 155 15.11 -0.32 -16.35
N SER A 156 14.97 -1.64 -16.26
CA SER A 156 15.19 -2.42 -15.04
C SER A 156 16.62 -2.26 -14.51
N ARG A 157 17.64 -2.39 -15.37
CA ARG A 157 19.05 -2.18 -14.98
C ARG A 157 19.31 -0.78 -14.44
N GLU A 158 18.75 0.23 -15.09
CA GLU A 158 18.93 1.61 -14.64
C GLU A 158 18.23 1.85 -13.30
N MET A 159 17.01 1.34 -13.15
CA MET A 159 16.28 1.41 -11.88
C MET A 159 17.00 0.66 -10.76
N TYR A 160 17.64 -0.48 -11.05
CA TYR A 160 18.49 -1.17 -10.09
C TYR A 160 19.64 -0.28 -9.58
N ARG A 161 20.31 0.45 -10.47
CA ARG A 161 21.40 1.37 -10.06
C ARG A 161 20.92 2.48 -9.13
N ILE A 162 19.70 2.97 -9.35
CA ILE A 162 19.05 3.99 -8.51
C ILE A 162 18.64 3.40 -7.16
N MET A 163 18.06 2.20 -7.16
CA MET A 163 17.43 1.61 -5.98
C MET A 163 18.34 0.67 -5.18
N LYS A 164 19.56 0.37 -5.64
CA LYS A 164 20.45 -0.60 -4.98
C LYS A 164 20.67 -0.31 -3.50
N ASP A 165 20.73 0.97 -3.09
CA ASP A 165 20.96 1.41 -1.70
C ASP A 165 19.65 1.56 -0.91
N TRP A 166 18.49 1.48 -1.58
CA TRP A 166 17.18 1.68 -0.95
C TRP A 166 16.98 0.81 0.28
N PRO A 167 17.31 -0.51 0.29
CA PRO A 167 17.12 -1.32 1.49
C PRO A 167 17.72 -0.70 2.75
N GLU A 168 18.86 -0.02 2.70
CA GLU A 168 19.53 0.53 3.90
C GLU A 168 18.78 1.72 4.55
N THR A 169 17.81 2.29 3.84
CA THR A 169 17.05 3.45 4.29
C THR A 169 15.98 3.10 5.32
N SER A 170 15.68 4.05 6.23
CA SER A 170 14.50 3.96 7.10
C SER A 170 13.21 3.81 6.31
N GLU A 171 13.13 4.49 5.17
CA GLU A 171 12.00 4.47 4.25
C GLU A 171 11.73 3.07 3.72
N ALA A 172 12.76 2.30 3.37
CA ALA A 172 12.60 0.91 2.95
C ALA A 172 12.03 0.06 4.08
N ARG A 173 12.53 0.21 5.30
CA ARG A 173 12.02 -0.51 6.48
C ARG A 173 10.57 -0.19 6.76
N GLU A 174 10.21 1.09 6.73
CA GLU A 174 8.82 1.52 6.90
C GLU A 174 7.92 0.99 5.77
N ALA A 175 8.41 0.98 4.53
CA ALA A 175 7.68 0.45 3.38
C ALA A 175 7.38 -1.05 3.56
N ILE A 176 8.37 -1.87 3.90
CA ILE A 176 8.15 -3.32 4.09
C ILE A 176 7.34 -3.63 5.34
N TRP A 177 7.44 -2.81 6.39
CA TRP A 177 6.56 -2.90 7.56
C TRP A 177 5.10 -2.72 7.14
N HIS A 178 4.80 -1.62 6.44
CA HIS A 178 3.45 -1.39 5.96
C HIS A 178 2.99 -2.44 4.94
N ALA A 179 3.88 -2.95 4.09
CA ALA A 179 3.58 -4.05 3.17
C ALA A 179 3.17 -5.34 3.92
N GLY A 180 3.88 -5.70 4.99
CA GLY A 180 3.50 -6.81 5.87
C GLY A 180 2.13 -6.60 6.52
N GLN A 181 1.84 -5.37 6.97
CA GLN A 181 0.54 -5.03 7.55
C GLN A 181 -0.61 -5.09 6.55
N ILE A 182 -0.37 -4.76 5.28
CA ILE A 182 -1.33 -4.99 4.21
C ILE A 182 -1.65 -6.49 4.11
N LEU A 183 -0.65 -7.37 4.08
CA LEU A 183 -0.88 -8.83 4.04
C LEU A 183 -1.63 -9.34 5.29
N ARG A 184 -1.31 -8.81 6.47
CA ARG A 184 -2.02 -9.15 7.72
C ARG A 184 -3.49 -8.75 7.65
N LEU A 185 -3.77 -7.49 7.32
CA LEU A 185 -5.10 -6.92 7.31
C LEU A 185 -5.95 -7.47 6.16
N PHE A 186 -5.33 -7.82 5.04
CA PHE A 186 -5.97 -8.45 3.89
C PHE A 186 -6.79 -9.68 4.30
N LYS A 187 -6.20 -10.53 5.15
CA LYS A 187 -6.84 -11.74 5.70
C LYS A 187 -8.11 -11.43 6.49
N LEU A 188 -8.16 -10.27 7.13
CA LEU A 188 -9.23 -9.84 8.04
C LEU A 188 -10.35 -9.07 7.33
N LEU A 189 -10.20 -8.74 6.04
CA LEU A 189 -11.23 -8.02 5.29
C LEU A 189 -12.49 -8.88 5.09
N TYR A 190 -13.66 -8.35 5.44
CA TYR A 190 -14.92 -9.08 5.27
C TYR A 190 -15.30 -9.29 3.79
N ARG A 191 -15.13 -8.26 2.95
CA ARG A 191 -15.33 -8.32 1.50
C ARG A 191 -14.06 -7.92 0.78
N LEU A 192 -13.76 -8.65 -0.29
CA LEU A 192 -12.68 -8.34 -1.20
C LEU A 192 -13.21 -7.74 -2.50
N THR A 193 -12.45 -6.79 -3.00
CA THR A 193 -12.62 -6.12 -4.29
C THR A 193 -11.34 -6.33 -5.08
N SER A 194 -11.44 -6.23 -6.42
CA SER A 194 -10.26 -6.29 -7.30
C SER A 194 -9.16 -5.31 -6.86
N PHE A 195 -9.54 -4.12 -6.35
CA PHE A 195 -8.59 -3.15 -5.83
C PHE A 195 -7.81 -3.65 -4.61
N GLN A 196 -8.46 -4.31 -3.64
CA GLN A 196 -7.76 -4.82 -2.45
C GLN A 196 -6.78 -5.94 -2.81
N ILE A 197 -7.10 -6.78 -3.81
CA ILE A 197 -6.15 -7.79 -4.31
C ILE A 197 -4.94 -7.10 -4.96
N ILE A 198 -5.17 -6.08 -5.78
CA ILE A 198 -4.07 -5.31 -6.41
C ILE A 198 -3.18 -4.67 -5.34
N MET A 199 -3.77 -4.13 -4.25
CA MET A 199 -3.00 -3.58 -3.12
C MET A 199 -2.14 -4.64 -2.43
N ALA A 200 -2.68 -5.84 -2.22
CA ALA A 200 -1.92 -6.96 -1.65
C ALA A 200 -0.80 -7.44 -2.59
N TYR A 201 -1.04 -7.45 -3.90
CA TYR A 201 -0.02 -7.73 -4.91
C TYR A 201 1.10 -6.67 -4.89
N HIS A 202 0.78 -5.38 -4.80
CA HIS A 202 1.79 -4.32 -4.68
C HIS A 202 2.62 -4.47 -3.39
N ALA A 203 1.99 -4.82 -2.27
CA ALA A 203 2.72 -5.15 -1.05
C ALA A 203 3.69 -6.32 -1.27
N GLY A 204 3.25 -7.35 -1.99
CA GLY A 204 4.10 -8.46 -2.39
C GLY A 204 5.29 -8.04 -3.27
N LEU A 205 5.07 -7.15 -4.23
CA LEU A 205 6.15 -6.59 -5.06
C LEU A 205 7.19 -5.80 -4.25
N VAL A 206 6.73 -4.98 -3.30
CA VAL A 206 7.62 -4.18 -2.43
C VAL A 206 8.49 -5.10 -1.56
N LEU A 207 7.87 -6.13 -0.96
CA LEU A 207 8.58 -7.15 -0.17
C LEU A 207 9.57 -7.94 -1.01
N PHE A 208 9.17 -8.37 -2.21
CA PHE A 208 10.04 -9.04 -3.18
C PHE A 208 11.25 -8.18 -3.56
N ALA A 209 11.02 -6.93 -3.95
CA ALA A 209 12.08 -6.02 -4.38
C ALA A 209 13.08 -5.75 -3.26
N TYR A 210 12.59 -5.54 -2.03
CA TYR A 210 13.45 -5.41 -0.86
C TYR A 210 14.31 -6.66 -0.67
N SER A 211 13.69 -7.86 -0.69
CA SER A 211 14.41 -9.13 -0.54
C SER A 211 15.54 -9.30 -1.56
N VAL A 212 15.24 -9.10 -2.85
CA VAL A 212 16.22 -9.23 -3.93
C VAL A 212 17.38 -8.26 -3.73
N LEU A 213 17.10 -6.97 -3.49
CA LEU A 213 18.14 -5.96 -3.31
C LEU A 213 18.98 -6.18 -2.05
N SER A 214 18.38 -6.64 -0.95
CA SER A 214 19.09 -7.01 0.28
C SER A 214 20.00 -8.20 0.08
N CYS A 215 19.53 -9.24 -0.62
CA CYS A 215 20.33 -10.42 -0.89
C CYS A 215 21.55 -10.11 -1.77
N VAL A 216 21.43 -9.24 -2.79
CA VAL A 216 22.58 -8.83 -3.65
C VAL A 216 23.71 -8.20 -2.86
N ARG A 217 23.40 -7.52 -1.75
CA ARG A 217 24.42 -6.87 -0.93
C ARG A 217 25.14 -7.79 0.04
N GLY A 218 24.62 -9.01 0.28
CA GLY A 218 25.15 -9.91 1.30
C GLY A 218 25.08 -9.33 2.73
N HIS A 219 24.16 -8.40 2.98
CA HIS A 219 24.06 -7.70 4.27
C HIS A 219 23.05 -8.41 5.19
N PHE A 220 23.57 -8.97 6.29
CA PHE A 220 22.79 -9.65 7.32
C PHE A 220 23.03 -8.91 8.64
N PRO A 221 21.99 -8.36 9.30
CA PRO A 221 22.10 -8.09 10.73
C PRO A 221 22.09 -9.44 11.45
N THR A 222 23.24 -10.11 11.49
CA THR A 222 23.42 -11.35 12.25
C THR A 222 23.62 -10.98 13.72
N THR A 223 22.53 -10.77 14.45
CA THR A 223 22.57 -10.76 15.92
C THR A 223 22.08 -12.11 16.40
N GLN A 224 22.98 -12.88 17.03
CA GLN A 224 22.74 -14.24 17.56
C GLN A 224 21.66 -14.31 18.67
N ASN A 225 20.98 -13.20 18.98
CA ASN A 225 19.89 -13.07 19.94
C ASN A 225 18.75 -12.15 19.43
N ALA A 226 18.60 -11.98 18.12
CA ALA A 226 17.58 -11.08 17.55
C ALA A 226 16.16 -11.61 17.82
N SER A 227 15.33 -10.80 18.46
CA SER A 227 13.88 -11.06 18.56
C SER A 227 13.30 -11.08 17.14
N GLU A 228 12.60 -12.13 16.74
CA GLU A 228 12.06 -12.26 15.38
C GLU A 228 10.99 -11.19 15.09
N LEU A 229 11.15 -10.39 14.02
CA LEU A 229 10.10 -9.47 13.55
C LEU A 229 9.31 -10.11 12.41
N CYS A 230 8.10 -10.57 12.73
CA CYS A 230 7.16 -11.00 11.71
C CYS A 230 6.37 -9.80 11.15
N LEU A 231 6.63 -9.43 9.89
CA LEU A 231 6.05 -8.22 9.26
C LEU A 231 4.52 -8.29 9.12
N ASN A 232 3.96 -9.49 8.99
CA ASN A 232 2.52 -9.72 8.81
C ASN A 232 1.82 -10.21 10.09
N ASP A 233 2.35 -9.83 11.25
CA ASP A 233 1.78 -10.08 12.58
C ASP A 233 1.35 -8.78 13.30
N MET A 234 0.72 -8.89 14.46
CA MET A 234 0.34 -7.73 15.26
C MET A 234 1.55 -6.88 15.66
N GLN A 235 1.32 -5.57 15.80
CA GLN A 235 2.34 -4.60 16.10
C GLN A 235 3.01 -4.92 17.44
N SER A 236 4.33 -5.11 17.41
CA SER A 236 5.17 -5.34 18.59
C SER A 236 6.16 -4.18 18.72
N ALA A 237 6.69 -3.95 19.93
CA ALA A 237 7.72 -2.93 20.18
C ALA A 237 8.96 -3.11 19.28
N HIS A 238 9.18 -4.33 18.78
CA HIS A 238 10.27 -4.67 17.84
C HIS A 238 10.11 -4.04 16.45
N ALA A 239 8.90 -3.63 16.05
CA ALA A 239 8.69 -2.95 14.78
C ALA A 239 9.36 -1.56 14.75
N GLU A 240 9.21 -0.79 15.83
CA GLU A 240 9.85 0.53 15.95
C GLU A 240 11.36 0.41 16.07
N GLU A 241 11.84 -0.62 16.79
CA GLU A 241 13.26 -0.90 16.92
C GLU A 241 13.87 -1.30 15.58
N PHE A 242 13.20 -2.16 14.81
CA PHE A 242 13.60 -2.51 13.46
C PHE A 242 13.69 -1.27 12.57
N ILE A 243 12.61 -0.46 12.51
CA ILE A 243 12.55 0.76 11.70
C ILE A 243 13.67 1.74 12.07
N ARG A 244 13.99 1.90 13.36
CA ARG A 244 15.02 2.84 13.81
C ARG A 244 16.44 2.29 13.67
N ASN A 245 16.66 1.04 14.05
CA ASN A 245 17.98 0.48 14.34
C ASN A 245 18.44 -0.60 13.34
N TRP A 246 17.62 -1.05 12.40
CA TRP A 246 17.93 -2.17 11.49
C TRP A 246 18.41 -3.44 12.24
N SER A 247 17.96 -3.65 13.48
CA SER A 247 18.57 -4.63 14.39
C SER A 247 18.04 -6.06 14.24
N THR A 248 17.04 -6.27 13.37
CA THR A 248 16.24 -7.49 13.31
C THR A 248 16.02 -7.95 11.87
N GLU A 249 16.07 -9.25 11.63
CA GLU A 249 15.75 -9.83 10.32
C GLU A 249 14.22 -9.85 10.09
N PRO A 250 13.73 -9.29 8.97
CA PRO A 250 12.31 -9.30 8.66
C PRO A 250 11.85 -10.69 8.21
N MET A 251 10.75 -11.18 8.79
CA MET A 251 10.17 -12.49 8.49
C MET A 251 8.71 -12.39 8.05
N LEU A 252 8.23 -13.42 7.36
CA LEU A 252 6.83 -13.61 6.99
C LEU A 252 6.30 -14.92 7.57
N ARG A 253 5.04 -14.89 8.03
CA ARG A 253 4.33 -16.07 8.52
C ARG A 253 3.25 -16.50 7.53
N SER A 254 3.24 -17.80 7.22
CA SER A 254 2.23 -18.47 6.39
C SER A 254 0.79 -18.33 6.93
N ASP A 255 -0.19 -18.50 6.04
CA ASP A 255 -1.62 -18.41 6.33
C ASP A 255 -2.27 -19.80 6.30
N PHE A 256 -1.68 -20.76 7.03
CA PHE A 256 -2.12 -22.14 6.99
C PHE A 256 -3.20 -22.46 8.04
N ARG A 257 -4.22 -23.25 7.64
CA ARG A 257 -5.32 -23.76 8.50
C ARG A 257 -5.02 -25.14 9.14
N GLY A 258 -3.75 -25.47 9.36
CA GLY A 258 -3.29 -26.75 9.94
C GLY A 258 -2.55 -26.60 11.27
N THR A 259 -1.77 -27.60 11.68
CA THR A 259 -1.19 -27.72 13.02
C THR A 259 0.05 -26.85 13.30
N GLU A 260 0.81 -26.38 12.30
CA GLU A 260 1.92 -25.42 12.51
C GLU A 260 1.97 -24.35 11.41
N ARG A 261 2.21 -23.09 11.82
CA ARG A 261 2.45 -21.96 10.92
C ARG A 261 3.96 -21.83 10.69
N ASN A 262 4.38 -21.98 9.43
CA ASN A 262 5.76 -21.73 9.04
C ASN A 262 6.07 -20.23 9.07
N VAL A 263 7.22 -19.89 9.63
CA VAL A 263 7.81 -18.55 9.61
C VAL A 263 9.07 -18.64 8.76
N THR A 264 9.19 -17.76 7.77
CA THR A 264 10.30 -17.74 6.83
C THR A 264 10.92 -16.36 6.79
N SER A 265 12.25 -16.29 6.73
CA SER A 265 12.96 -15.05 6.43
C SER A 265 12.44 -14.45 5.13
N LEU A 266 12.26 -13.12 5.11
CA LEU A 266 11.94 -12.41 3.88
C LEU A 266 13.04 -12.61 2.82
N LEU A 267 14.31 -12.79 3.25
CA LEU A 267 15.47 -12.97 2.39
C LEU A 267 15.48 -14.32 1.66
N ALA A 268 14.79 -15.33 2.22
CA ALA A 268 14.47 -16.58 1.52
C ALA A 268 13.39 -16.27 0.46
N THR A 269 13.82 -15.62 -0.63
CA THR A 269 12.95 -14.84 -1.52
C THR A 269 11.86 -15.71 -2.16
N LYS A 270 12.19 -16.95 -2.53
CA LYS A 270 11.23 -17.87 -3.16
C LYS A 270 10.17 -18.32 -2.16
N GLU A 271 10.59 -18.69 -0.97
CA GLU A 271 9.74 -19.13 0.13
C GLU A 271 8.85 -17.98 0.62
N ALA A 272 9.40 -16.77 0.71
CA ALA A 272 8.65 -15.56 1.01
C ALA A 272 7.55 -15.29 -0.03
N VAL A 273 7.86 -15.43 -1.32
CA VAL A 273 6.88 -15.28 -2.41
C VAL A 273 5.79 -16.36 -2.36
N GLU A 274 6.13 -17.59 -1.96
CA GLU A 274 5.13 -18.63 -1.73
C GLU A 274 4.17 -18.24 -0.60
N ILE A 275 4.66 -17.74 0.54
CA ILE A 275 3.81 -17.24 1.63
C ILE A 275 2.91 -16.09 1.16
N MET A 276 3.46 -15.12 0.42
CA MET A 276 2.68 -13.99 -0.10
C MET A 276 1.58 -14.46 -1.07
N SER A 277 1.90 -15.40 -1.94
CA SER A 277 0.98 -16.01 -2.89
C SER A 277 -0.12 -16.80 -2.17
N GLU A 278 0.25 -17.58 -1.16
CA GLU A 278 -0.67 -18.34 -0.31
C GLU A 278 -1.70 -17.41 0.36
N ILE A 279 -1.25 -16.33 1.00
CA ILE A 279 -2.14 -15.34 1.64
C ILE A 279 -3.15 -14.78 0.63
N ILE A 280 -2.70 -14.43 -0.58
CA ILE A 280 -3.59 -13.87 -1.61
C ILE A 280 -4.62 -14.90 -2.06
N LEU A 281 -4.17 -16.13 -2.36
CA LEU A 281 -5.04 -17.22 -2.85
C LEU A 281 -6.04 -17.69 -1.78
N ASN A 282 -5.59 -17.93 -0.55
CA ASN A 282 -6.42 -18.40 0.56
C ASN A 282 -7.53 -17.41 0.91
N LYS A 283 -7.25 -16.11 0.77
CA LYS A 283 -8.24 -15.08 1.03
C LYS A 283 -9.21 -14.93 -0.16
N ALA A 284 -8.71 -14.97 -1.38
CA ALA A 284 -9.52 -14.86 -2.59
C ALA A 284 -10.43 -16.06 -2.86
N CYS A 285 -10.07 -17.28 -2.44
CA CYS A 285 -10.86 -18.49 -2.69
C CYS A 285 -12.25 -18.46 -2.05
N ASN A 286 -12.47 -17.64 -1.02
CA ASN A 286 -13.75 -17.49 -0.32
C ASN A 286 -14.60 -16.34 -0.89
N CYS A 287 -14.29 -15.81 -2.08
CA CYS A 287 -14.95 -14.63 -2.64
C CYS A 287 -15.44 -14.88 -4.08
N GLU A 288 -16.71 -15.23 -4.23
CA GLU A 288 -17.35 -15.54 -5.52
C GLU A 288 -17.40 -14.35 -6.50
N GLU A 289 -17.45 -13.12 -5.98
CA GLU A 289 -17.53 -11.89 -6.79
C GLU A 289 -16.19 -11.54 -7.50
N LEU A 290 -15.08 -12.19 -7.14
CA LEU A 290 -13.75 -11.86 -7.64
C LEU A 290 -13.40 -12.67 -8.90
N SER A 291 -12.84 -11.99 -9.90
CA SER A 291 -12.35 -12.65 -11.12
C SER A 291 -11.17 -13.58 -10.82
N PRO A 292 -11.31 -14.90 -11.02
CA PRO A 292 -10.20 -15.84 -10.82
C PRO A 292 -9.02 -15.55 -11.73
N ARG A 293 -9.27 -15.00 -12.93
CA ARG A 293 -8.22 -14.63 -13.89
C ARG A 293 -7.31 -13.52 -13.35
N LEU A 294 -7.89 -12.54 -12.65
CA LEU A 294 -7.11 -11.46 -12.05
C LEU A 294 -6.23 -12.01 -10.91
N VAL A 295 -6.84 -12.76 -9.98
CA VAL A 295 -6.14 -13.32 -8.82
C VAL A 295 -5.00 -14.23 -9.27
N ASN A 296 -5.30 -15.21 -10.12
CA ASN A 296 -4.30 -16.16 -10.62
C ASN A 296 -3.23 -15.46 -11.48
N GLY A 297 -3.61 -14.43 -12.24
CA GLY A 297 -2.67 -13.64 -13.03
C GLY A 297 -1.65 -12.91 -12.17
N LEU A 298 -2.10 -12.20 -11.12
CA LEU A 298 -1.23 -11.46 -10.21
C LEU A 298 -0.32 -12.38 -9.38
N VAL A 299 -0.86 -13.49 -8.89
CA VAL A 299 -0.06 -14.50 -8.17
C VAL A 299 0.98 -15.14 -9.09
N LYS A 300 0.59 -15.48 -10.32
CA LYS A 300 1.53 -16.01 -11.31
C LYS A 300 2.65 -15.02 -11.60
N LEU A 301 2.34 -13.73 -11.81
CA LEU A 301 3.36 -12.71 -12.00
C LEU A 301 4.37 -12.69 -10.84
N LEU A 302 3.90 -12.71 -9.60
CA LEU A 302 4.78 -12.71 -8.42
C LEU A 302 5.69 -13.96 -8.37
N LYS A 303 5.15 -15.13 -8.70
CA LYS A 303 5.91 -16.40 -8.76
C LYS A 303 6.90 -16.45 -9.92
N ASP A 304 6.51 -15.94 -11.08
CA ASP A 304 7.37 -15.84 -12.27
C ASP A 304 8.56 -14.93 -11.96
N LEU A 305 8.35 -13.81 -11.24
CA LEU A 305 9.43 -12.95 -10.75
C LEU A 305 10.42 -13.69 -9.85
N ALA A 306 9.94 -14.46 -8.88
CA ALA A 306 10.79 -15.26 -7.98
C ALA A 306 11.56 -16.37 -8.70
N SER A 307 10.97 -16.93 -9.74
CA SER A 307 11.58 -17.99 -10.57
C SER A 307 12.63 -17.43 -11.52
N ALA A 308 12.42 -16.20 -11.99
CA ALA A 308 13.30 -15.50 -12.92
C ALA A 308 14.48 -14.77 -12.26
N ILE A 309 14.60 -14.86 -10.93
CA ILE A 309 15.80 -14.43 -10.21
C ILE A 309 17.01 -15.16 -10.79
N GLN A 310 17.93 -14.40 -11.38
CA GLN A 310 19.19 -14.94 -11.86
C GLN A 310 20.21 -14.91 -10.73
N ILE A 311 20.87 -16.03 -10.45
CA ILE A 311 21.98 -16.07 -9.49
C ILE A 311 23.26 -15.84 -10.26
N ILE A 312 23.86 -14.66 -10.11
CA ILE A 312 25.14 -14.29 -10.73
C ILE A 312 26.15 -14.07 -9.60
N GLY A 313 27.23 -14.85 -9.59
CA GLY A 313 28.28 -14.74 -8.56
C GLY A 313 27.80 -15.02 -7.12
N GLY A 314 26.70 -15.76 -6.94
CA GLY A 314 26.10 -16.05 -5.62
C GLY A 314 25.00 -15.07 -5.19
N TYR A 315 24.68 -14.07 -6.02
CA TYR A 315 23.72 -13.01 -5.68
C TYR A 315 22.48 -13.02 -6.60
N PRO A 316 21.26 -12.83 -6.05
CA PRO A 316 20.02 -12.87 -6.83
C PRO A 316 19.74 -11.53 -7.53
N PHE A 317 19.68 -11.48 -8.86
CA PHE A 317 19.34 -10.28 -9.62
C PHE A 317 17.86 -10.24 -10.06
N PRO A 318 17.26 -9.05 -10.21
CA PRO A 318 15.94 -8.89 -10.83
C PRO A 318 15.87 -9.52 -12.23
N PRO A 319 14.68 -9.95 -12.69
CA PRO A 319 14.51 -10.53 -14.03
C PRO A 319 14.96 -9.58 -15.14
N GLY A 320 15.61 -10.13 -16.16
CA GLY A 320 16.00 -9.37 -17.35
C GLY A 320 17.25 -8.52 -17.15
N ILE A 321 18.25 -9.01 -16.41
CA ILE A 321 19.59 -8.42 -16.38
C ILE A 321 20.57 -9.47 -16.94
N GLN A 322 20.70 -9.56 -18.26
CA GLN A 322 21.87 -10.20 -18.86
C GLN A 322 23.03 -9.19 -18.81
N PHE A 323 24.14 -9.59 -18.18
CA PHE A 323 25.42 -8.93 -18.35
C PHE A 323 26.22 -9.72 -19.39
N ASP A 324 26.42 -9.13 -20.56
CA ASP A 324 27.57 -9.48 -21.38
C ASP A 324 28.84 -9.17 -20.57
N ARG A 325 29.76 -10.12 -20.56
CA ARG A 325 30.96 -10.18 -19.72
C ARG A 325 31.81 -8.90 -19.83
N PHE A 326 32.19 -8.37 -18.66
CA PHE A 326 33.29 -7.43 -18.35
C PHE A 326 33.34 -6.12 -19.14
#